data_AF-A0A9E1L3D9-F1
#
_entry.id   AF-A0A9E1L3D9-F1
#
_cell.length_a   1.000
_cell.length_b   1.000
_cell.length_c   1.000
_cell.angle_alpha   90.00
_cell.angle_beta   90.00
_cell.angle_gamma   90.00
#
_symmetry.space_group_name_H-M   'P 1'
#
loop_
_entity.id
_entity.type
_entity.pdbx_description
1 polymer ?
#
loop_
_entity_poly.entity_id
_entity_poly.type
_entity_poly.pdbx_seq_one_letter_code
_entity_poly.pdbx_strand_id
1 'polypeptide(L)'
;MRCLACDYELWHCTGRVCPECGDTFSIKDFEFEKNSVQFHCPHCNHGVEGHGTNGWPDLNIEQCEGCGLAIGLDYYIVRPLSGAESSGVSLPIHADEGNWFSRYFQTVWLVMTKPSKTMGRIPIHESTVKAWSFLLITCMVTFTISLILPSVFFSISLLSYVGPQSGPGVFDILIIILVQLFFIFVLLQIYVLIWAGITHVLLLMTGGCSFTFSRTLQAMLYAGGSLIVSIVPCFGGILGFAWWNVSAINMISKGQQVSGGRASFAVLFAPIFLIFCVCGGYGFLIYGAL
;
A
#
# COMPACT_ATOMS: atom_id res chain seq x y z
N MET A 1 19.47 -6.10 6.72
CA MET A 1 20.44 -5.84 5.64
C MET A 1 19.91 -4.76 4.70
N ARG A 2 20.54 -3.58 4.68
CA ARG A 2 20.18 -2.47 3.79
C ARG A 2 21.44 -1.96 3.10
N CYS A 3 21.33 -1.49 1.86
CA CYS A 3 22.44 -0.92 1.12
C CYS A 3 22.97 0.32 1.85
N LEU A 4 24.29 0.40 2.04
CA LEU A 4 24.93 1.51 2.74
C LEU A 4 24.86 2.82 1.95
N ALA A 5 24.75 2.76 0.62
CA ALA A 5 24.63 3.93 -0.24
C ALA A 5 23.21 4.50 -0.33
N CYS A 6 22.17 3.65 -0.45
CA CYS A 6 20.81 4.10 -0.74
C CYS A 6 19.71 3.60 0.21
N ASP A 7 20.05 2.89 1.30
CA ASP A 7 19.10 2.33 2.28
C ASP A 7 18.12 1.26 1.73
N TYR A 8 18.34 0.78 0.49
CA TYR A 8 17.54 -0.26 -0.14
C TYR A 8 17.69 -1.61 0.58
N GLU A 9 16.60 -2.34 0.79
CA GLU A 9 16.65 -3.66 1.45
C GLU A 9 17.30 -4.72 0.55
N LEU A 10 18.40 -5.30 1.00
CA LEU A 10 19.20 -6.26 0.22
C LEU A 10 18.82 -7.73 0.47
N TRP A 11 17.71 -7.97 1.16
CA TRP A 11 17.19 -9.32 1.37
C TRP A 11 16.83 -9.98 0.03
N HIS A 12 17.09 -11.28 -0.11
CA HIS A 12 16.82 -12.06 -1.33
C HIS A 12 17.59 -11.62 -2.59
N CYS A 13 18.57 -10.72 -2.49
CA CYS A 13 19.34 -10.28 -3.67
C CYS A 13 20.26 -11.40 -4.17
N THR A 14 20.05 -11.82 -5.42
CA THR A 14 20.93 -12.73 -6.17
C THR A 14 22.00 -11.89 -6.87
N GLY A 15 23.13 -11.68 -6.20
CA GLY A 15 24.22 -10.84 -6.69
C GLY A 15 24.67 -9.83 -5.64
N ARG A 16 25.92 -9.38 -5.76
CA ARG A 16 26.55 -8.43 -4.83
C ARG A 16 26.51 -7.00 -5.37
N VAL A 17 25.41 -6.67 -6.04
CA VAL A 17 25.14 -5.37 -6.63
C VAL A 17 23.74 -4.95 -6.21
N CYS A 18 23.60 -3.76 -5.64
CA CYS A 18 22.31 -3.22 -5.24
C CYS A 18 21.47 -2.98 -6.51
N PRO A 19 20.24 -3.52 -6.58
CA PRO A 19 19.40 -3.36 -7.77
C PRO A 19 18.87 -1.92 -7.95
N GLU A 20 19.00 -1.08 -6.93
CA GLU A 20 18.49 0.29 -6.95
C GLU A 20 19.58 1.28 -7.38
N CYS A 21 20.73 1.32 -6.71
CA CYS A 21 21.78 2.28 -7.00
C CYS A 21 22.95 1.70 -7.83
N GLY A 22 23.01 0.37 -8.02
CA GLY A 22 24.12 -0.30 -8.71
C GLY A 22 25.40 -0.44 -7.88
N ASP A 23 25.40 -0.02 -6.62
CA ASP A 23 26.58 -0.12 -5.75
C ASP A 23 26.86 -1.58 -5.34
N THR A 24 28.12 -1.95 -5.25
CA THR A 24 28.53 -3.29 -4.82
C THR A 24 28.49 -3.42 -3.30
N PHE A 25 28.09 -4.56 -2.78
CA PHE A 25 28.09 -4.81 -1.33
C PHE A 25 28.57 -6.23 -1.00
N SER A 26 29.27 -6.42 0.12
CA SER A 26 29.59 -7.75 0.66
C SER A 26 28.65 -8.10 1.81
N ILE A 27 28.41 -9.40 2.05
CA ILE A 27 27.69 -9.81 3.26
C ILE A 27 28.54 -9.54 4.51
N LYS A 28 29.86 -9.54 4.37
CA LYS A 28 30.79 -9.29 5.48
C LYS A 28 30.69 -7.87 6.05
N ASP A 29 30.11 -6.94 5.27
CA ASP A 29 29.86 -5.57 5.70
C ASP A 29 28.68 -5.47 6.70
N PHE A 30 27.99 -6.57 6.96
CA PHE A 30 26.82 -6.63 7.82
C PHE A 30 27.01 -7.60 8.98
N GLU A 31 26.70 -7.12 10.18
CA GLU A 31 26.51 -7.94 11.36
C GLU A 31 25.02 -8.25 11.52
N PHE A 32 24.73 -9.49 11.89
CA PHE A 32 23.36 -9.95 12.13
C PHE A 32 23.23 -10.37 13.58
N GLU A 33 22.03 -10.19 14.13
CA GLU A 33 21.69 -10.79 15.42
C GLU A 33 21.70 -12.32 15.28
N LYS A 34 22.22 -13.02 16.28
CA LYS A 34 22.28 -14.49 16.26
C LYS A 34 20.90 -15.07 16.03
N ASN A 35 20.82 -16.05 15.13
CA ASN A 35 19.57 -16.73 14.76
C ASN A 35 18.49 -15.80 14.15
N SER A 36 18.86 -14.60 13.64
CA SER A 36 17.89 -13.70 12.99
C SER A 36 17.80 -13.90 11.48
N VAL A 37 18.75 -14.61 10.88
CA VAL A 37 18.89 -14.76 9.43
C VAL A 37 19.26 -16.19 9.02
N GLN A 38 18.79 -16.57 7.83
CA GLN A 38 19.17 -17.79 7.12
C GLN A 38 19.94 -17.45 5.83
N PHE A 39 20.97 -18.22 5.57
CA PHE A 39 21.82 -18.14 4.40
C PHE A 39 21.44 -19.27 3.45
N HIS A 40 20.74 -18.95 2.37
CA HIS A 40 20.29 -19.94 1.39
C HIS A 40 21.29 -20.14 0.26
N CYS A 41 21.62 -21.40 -0.01
CA CYS A 41 22.40 -21.77 -1.18
C CYS A 41 21.65 -21.41 -2.48
N PRO A 42 22.28 -20.71 -3.44
CA PRO A 42 21.63 -20.35 -4.70
C PRO A 42 21.32 -21.55 -5.61
N HIS A 43 21.98 -22.70 -5.41
CA HIS A 43 21.82 -23.88 -6.26
C HIS A 43 20.71 -24.83 -5.77
N CYS A 44 20.65 -25.13 -4.48
CA CYS A 44 19.68 -26.07 -3.91
C CYS A 44 18.68 -25.44 -2.93
N ASN A 45 18.79 -24.14 -2.66
CA ASN A 45 17.95 -23.37 -1.73
C ASN A 45 17.98 -23.88 -0.27
N HIS A 46 18.91 -24.79 0.08
CA HIS A 46 19.16 -25.20 1.46
C HIS A 46 19.62 -23.99 2.29
N GLY A 47 18.94 -23.73 3.41
CA GLY A 47 19.17 -22.59 4.28
C GLY A 47 19.91 -22.99 5.55
N VAL A 48 20.99 -22.28 5.87
CA VAL A 48 21.74 -22.46 7.12
C VAL A 48 21.54 -21.24 8.02
N GLU A 49 21.32 -21.46 9.31
CA GLU A 49 21.14 -20.39 10.28
C GLU A 49 22.46 -19.71 10.67
N GLY A 50 22.38 -18.40 10.90
CA GLY A 50 23.51 -17.60 11.37
C GLY A 50 23.78 -17.74 12.87
N HIS A 51 24.53 -18.77 13.27
CA HIS A 51 24.88 -19.03 14.68
C HIS A 51 26.19 -18.36 15.15
N GLY A 52 27.03 -17.90 14.23
CA GLY A 52 28.32 -17.30 14.52
C GLY A 52 28.24 -16.04 15.39
N THR A 53 29.38 -15.58 15.91
CA THR A 53 29.43 -14.37 16.77
C THR A 53 28.86 -13.12 16.11
N ASN A 54 28.99 -13.03 14.78
CA ASN A 54 28.50 -11.91 13.97
C ASN A 54 27.15 -12.23 13.28
N GLY A 55 26.49 -13.31 13.70
CA GLY A 55 25.27 -13.84 13.07
C GLY A 55 25.50 -14.45 11.69
N TRP A 56 26.74 -14.85 11.39
CA TRP A 56 27.11 -15.56 10.15
C TRP A 56 26.93 -17.08 10.33
N PRO A 57 26.86 -17.87 9.25
CA PRO A 57 26.98 -19.31 9.35
C PRO A 57 28.34 -19.64 9.97
N ASP A 58 28.43 -20.74 10.71
CA ASP A 58 29.70 -21.15 11.29
C ASP A 58 30.72 -21.41 10.17
N LEU A 59 31.93 -20.89 10.31
CA LEU A 59 32.91 -20.64 9.24
C LEU A 59 33.45 -21.89 8.52
N ASN A 60 33.01 -23.09 8.91
CA ASN A 60 33.41 -24.36 8.31
C ASN A 60 32.59 -24.76 7.07
N ILE A 61 31.62 -23.95 6.66
CA ILE A 61 30.78 -24.25 5.50
C ILE A 61 31.48 -23.77 4.22
N GLU A 62 32.59 -24.41 3.87
CA GLU A 62 33.14 -24.29 2.52
C GLU A 62 32.22 -24.98 1.50
N GLN A 63 31.46 -25.99 1.93
CA GLN A 63 30.54 -26.77 1.11
C GLN A 63 29.12 -26.68 1.65
N CYS A 64 28.14 -26.45 0.76
CA CYS A 64 26.74 -26.44 1.15
C CYS A 64 26.27 -27.83 1.57
N GLU A 65 25.71 -27.97 2.78
CA GLU A 65 25.22 -29.26 3.31
C GLU A 65 24.14 -29.92 2.44
N GLY A 66 23.36 -29.13 1.70
CA GLY A 66 22.30 -29.66 0.84
C GLY A 66 22.77 -30.20 -0.52
N CYS A 67 23.82 -29.63 -1.12
CA CYS A 67 24.25 -30.01 -2.47
C CYS A 67 25.74 -30.38 -2.62
N GLY A 68 26.54 -30.22 -1.56
CA GLY A 68 27.98 -30.48 -1.54
C GLY A 68 28.84 -29.50 -2.35
N LEU A 69 28.24 -28.51 -3.04
CA LEU A 69 28.99 -27.55 -3.83
C LEU A 69 29.78 -26.61 -2.92
N ALA A 70 31.02 -26.28 -3.31
CA ALA A 70 31.81 -25.29 -2.61
C ALA A 70 31.27 -23.88 -2.89
N ILE A 71 30.81 -23.17 -1.84
CA ILE A 71 30.13 -21.87 -1.96
C ILE A 71 30.67 -20.92 -0.91
N GLY A 72 31.27 -19.81 -1.35
CA GLY A 72 31.73 -18.77 -0.43
C GLY A 72 30.56 -18.02 0.23
N LEU A 73 30.81 -17.41 1.40
CA LEU A 73 29.81 -16.61 2.14
C LEU A 73 29.12 -15.58 1.24
N ASP A 74 29.89 -14.89 0.39
CA ASP A 74 29.39 -13.89 -0.57
C ASP A 74 28.58 -14.47 -1.73
N TYR A 75 28.24 -15.76 -1.75
CA TYR A 75 27.31 -16.34 -2.73
C TYR A 75 25.97 -16.76 -2.12
N TYR A 76 25.85 -16.76 -0.79
CA TYR A 76 24.60 -17.09 -0.12
C TYR A 76 23.54 -16.00 -0.30
N ILE A 77 22.29 -16.41 -0.47
CA ILE A 77 21.14 -15.51 -0.49
C ILE A 77 20.66 -15.36 0.95
N VAL A 78 20.88 -14.20 1.55
CA VAL A 78 20.47 -13.94 2.93
C VAL A 78 18.97 -13.65 2.98
N ARG A 79 18.28 -14.34 3.87
CA ARG A 79 16.86 -14.14 4.19
C ARG A 79 16.71 -13.97 5.70
N PRO A 80 15.76 -13.15 6.18
CA PRO A 80 15.41 -13.17 7.60
C PRO A 80 14.84 -14.55 7.97
N LEU A 81 15.17 -15.05 9.17
CA LEU A 81 14.58 -16.28 9.69
C LEU A 81 13.07 -16.08 9.84
N SER A 82 12.27 -17.09 9.51
CA SER A 82 10.80 -17.00 9.60
C SER A 82 10.38 -16.75 11.06
N GLY A 83 9.98 -15.52 11.37
CA GLY A 83 9.66 -15.07 12.75
C GLY A 83 10.65 -14.08 13.35
N ALA A 84 11.86 -13.96 12.80
CA ALA A 84 12.70 -12.80 13.03
C ALA A 84 12.10 -11.64 12.22
N GLU A 85 11.22 -10.87 12.89
CA GLU A 85 10.65 -9.64 12.35
C GLU A 85 11.76 -8.87 11.64
N SER A 86 11.56 -8.57 10.34
CA SER A 86 12.36 -7.55 9.68
C SER A 86 12.33 -6.33 10.58
N SER A 87 13.44 -6.03 11.24
CA SER A 87 13.56 -5.05 12.32
C SER A 87 12.69 -3.80 12.11
N GLY A 88 11.46 -3.88 12.61
CA GLY A 88 11.14 -3.46 13.96
C GLY A 88 10.50 -2.09 14.06
N VAL A 89 10.02 -1.51 12.96
CA VAL A 89 9.17 -0.32 13.03
C VAL A 89 7.82 -0.66 12.42
N SER A 90 6.90 -1.10 13.29
CA SER A 90 5.49 -1.21 12.97
C SER A 90 4.98 0.14 12.44
N LEU A 91 3.85 0.12 11.72
CA LEU A 91 3.24 1.37 11.33
C LEU A 91 2.96 2.23 12.57
N PRO A 92 3.13 3.56 12.51
CA PRO A 92 2.89 4.41 13.68
C PRO A 92 1.51 4.19 14.29
N ILE A 93 0.47 3.91 13.49
CA ILE A 93 -0.89 3.59 13.96
C ILE A 93 -0.98 2.33 14.84
N HIS A 94 0.01 1.43 14.78
CA HIS A 94 0.10 0.19 15.55
C HIS A 94 1.06 0.27 16.73
N ALA A 95 1.82 1.36 16.88
CA ALA A 95 2.66 1.54 18.06
C ALA A 95 1.79 1.66 19.30
N ASP A 96 2.19 1.11 20.45
CA ASP A 96 1.40 1.19 21.69
C ASP A 96 1.50 2.56 22.37
N GLU A 97 2.65 3.23 22.20
CA GLU A 97 2.95 4.50 22.87
C GLU A 97 2.54 5.74 22.06
N GLY A 98 2.18 6.81 22.77
CA GLY A 98 1.90 8.13 22.19
C GLY A 98 0.42 8.40 21.83
N ASN A 99 0.14 9.63 21.39
CA ASN A 99 -1.23 10.05 21.04
C ASN A 99 -1.67 9.39 19.72
N TRP A 100 -2.86 8.78 19.72
CA TRP A 100 -3.52 8.19 18.55
C TRP A 100 -3.60 9.14 17.35
N PHE A 101 -3.95 10.42 17.54
CA PHE A 101 -4.05 11.38 16.44
C PHE A 101 -2.71 11.60 15.73
N SER A 102 -1.64 11.74 16.51
CA SER A 102 -0.28 11.89 15.98
C SER A 102 0.12 10.65 15.17
N ARG A 103 -0.11 9.45 15.73
CA ARG A 103 0.16 8.17 15.06
C ARG A 103 -0.62 8.01 13.75
N TYR A 104 -1.89 8.41 13.72
CA TYR A 104 -2.72 8.40 12.52
C TYR A 104 -2.15 9.31 11.43
N PHE A 105 -1.89 10.57 11.74
CA PHE A 105 -1.35 11.52 10.75
C PHE A 105 0.08 11.19 10.32
N GLN A 106 0.91 10.62 11.22
CA GLN A 106 2.22 10.08 10.84
C GLN A 106 2.09 8.92 9.85
N THR A 107 1.09 8.05 10.03
CA THR A 107 0.83 6.94 9.10
C THR A 107 0.33 7.46 7.74
N VAL A 108 -0.61 8.42 7.74
CA VAL A 108 -1.07 9.11 6.51
C VAL A 108 0.11 9.75 5.78
N TRP A 109 0.97 10.49 6.50
CA TRP A 109 2.15 11.11 5.91
C TRP A 109 3.12 10.09 5.33
N LEU A 110 3.34 8.97 6.03
CA LEU A 110 4.21 7.89 5.55
C LEU A 110 3.64 7.20 4.29
N VAL A 111 2.34 6.93 4.25
CA VAL A 111 1.65 6.40 3.06
C VAL A 111 1.82 7.33 1.86
N MET A 112 1.72 8.64 2.09
CA MET A 112 1.81 9.64 1.03
C MET A 112 3.22 9.83 0.52
N THR A 113 4.22 9.86 1.41
CA THR A 113 5.61 10.23 1.05
C THR A 113 6.50 9.02 0.79
N LYS A 114 6.23 7.88 1.43
CA LYS A 114 7.03 6.66 1.33
C LYS A 114 6.11 5.41 1.27
N PRO A 115 5.22 5.30 0.28
CA PRO A 115 4.28 4.18 0.16
C PRO A 115 4.95 2.81 0.15
N SER A 116 6.04 2.63 -0.60
CA SER A 116 6.78 1.37 -0.64
C SER A 116 7.37 0.99 0.73
N LYS A 117 7.94 1.96 1.46
CA LYS A 117 8.47 1.75 2.82
C LYS A 117 7.33 1.41 3.79
N THR A 118 6.17 2.04 3.62
CA THR A 118 4.96 1.73 4.40
C THR A 118 4.55 0.28 4.21
N MET A 119 4.46 -0.20 2.96
CA MET A 119 4.08 -1.59 2.68
C MET A 119 5.07 -2.60 3.28
N GLY A 120 6.37 -2.27 3.26
CA GLY A 120 7.41 -3.09 3.89
C GLY A 120 7.27 -3.22 5.41
N ARG A 121 6.58 -2.28 6.08
CA ARG A 121 6.33 -2.30 7.54
C ARG A 121 5.09 -3.08 7.94
N ILE A 122 4.24 -3.47 6.99
CA ILE A 122 3.02 -4.24 7.24
C ILE A 122 3.36 -5.73 7.24
N PRO A 123 3.21 -6.46 8.36
CA PRO A 123 3.43 -7.90 8.40
C PRO A 123 2.59 -8.64 7.34
N ILE A 124 3.17 -9.68 6.73
CA ILE A 124 2.54 -10.44 5.65
C ILE A 124 1.23 -11.11 6.12
N HIS A 125 1.21 -11.55 7.38
CA HIS A 125 0.07 -12.24 8.00
C HIS A 125 -0.84 -11.31 8.81
N GLU A 126 -0.69 -9.99 8.67
CA GLU A 126 -1.57 -9.05 9.37
C GLU A 126 -3.04 -9.21 8.92
N SER A 127 -3.98 -9.10 9.85
CA SER A 127 -5.41 -9.12 9.52
C SER A 127 -5.80 -7.93 8.65
N THR A 128 -6.60 -8.14 7.61
CA THR A 128 -7.15 -7.04 6.77
C THR A 128 -8.07 -6.09 7.53
N VAL A 129 -8.59 -6.49 8.69
CA VAL A 129 -9.46 -5.67 9.55
C VAL A 129 -8.79 -4.36 9.96
N LYS A 130 -7.49 -4.38 10.25
CA LYS A 130 -6.70 -3.19 10.61
C LYS A 130 -6.53 -2.22 9.44
N ALA A 131 -6.40 -2.76 8.22
CA ALA A 131 -6.33 -1.96 7.01
C ALA A 131 -7.71 -1.32 6.70
N TRP A 132 -8.79 -2.07 6.92
CA TRP A 132 -10.15 -1.54 6.82
C TRP A 132 -10.40 -0.43 7.81
N SER A 133 -10.09 -0.61 9.09
CA SER A 133 -10.31 0.43 10.09
C SER A 133 -9.57 1.72 9.73
N PHE A 134 -8.32 1.61 9.25
CA PHE A 134 -7.56 2.76 8.76
C PHE A 134 -8.27 3.47 7.59
N LEU A 135 -8.69 2.73 6.56
CA LEU A 135 -9.43 3.33 5.43
C LEU A 135 -10.73 4.00 5.91
N LEU A 136 -11.51 3.34 6.78
CA LEU A 136 -12.79 3.84 7.28
C LEU A 136 -12.59 5.16 8.03
N ILE A 137 -11.56 5.25 8.88
CA ILE A 137 -11.19 6.49 9.58
C ILE A 137 -10.81 7.58 8.58
N THR A 138 -9.98 7.28 7.58
CA THR A 138 -9.59 8.25 6.56
C THR A 138 -10.78 8.75 5.74
N CYS A 139 -11.69 7.85 5.37
CA CYS A 139 -12.91 8.21 4.66
C CYS A 139 -13.81 9.11 5.52
N MET A 140 -14.00 8.78 6.81
CA MET A 140 -14.80 9.59 7.73
C MET A 140 -14.23 11.01 7.89
N VAL A 141 -12.92 11.14 8.11
CA VAL A 141 -12.26 12.45 8.22
C VAL A 141 -12.39 13.24 6.92
N THR A 142 -12.09 12.60 5.78
CA THR A 142 -12.12 13.24 4.47
C THR A 142 -13.53 13.69 4.10
N PHE A 143 -14.54 12.83 4.25
CA PHE A 143 -15.92 13.19 3.90
C PHE A 143 -16.52 14.24 4.83
N THR A 144 -16.23 14.16 6.13
CA THR A 144 -16.71 15.17 7.09
C THR A 144 -16.19 16.56 6.71
N ILE A 145 -14.90 16.69 6.40
CA ILE A 145 -14.31 18.00 6.09
C ILE A 145 -14.67 18.45 4.66
N SER A 146 -14.62 17.55 3.69
CA SER A 146 -14.76 17.92 2.26
C SER A 146 -16.21 18.09 1.82
N LEU A 147 -17.16 17.34 2.39
CA LEU A 147 -18.56 17.37 1.96
C LEU A 147 -19.47 18.11 2.93
N ILE A 148 -19.35 17.87 4.24
CA ILE A 148 -20.31 18.43 5.21
C ILE A 148 -20.10 19.94 5.36
N LEU A 149 -18.86 20.42 5.48
CA LEU A 149 -18.60 21.85 5.63
C LEU A 149 -19.15 22.66 4.43
N PRO A 150 -18.79 22.37 3.17
CA PRO A 150 -19.30 23.14 2.05
C PRO A 150 -20.82 23.00 1.85
N SER A 151 -21.39 21.83 2.07
CA SER A 151 -22.85 21.63 1.92
C SER A 151 -23.65 22.38 2.97
N VAL A 152 -23.19 22.44 4.22
CA VAL A 152 -23.82 23.25 5.27
C VAL A 152 -23.74 24.73 4.91
N PHE A 153 -22.56 25.22 4.51
CA PHE A 153 -22.40 26.61 4.08
C PHE A 153 -23.31 26.96 2.90
N PHE A 154 -23.35 26.11 1.86
CA PHE A 154 -24.22 26.30 0.70
C PHE A 154 -25.71 26.27 1.08
N SER A 155 -26.12 25.34 1.95
CA SER A 155 -27.52 25.23 2.37
C SER A 155 -27.99 26.46 3.18
N ILE A 156 -27.16 27.03 4.05
CA ILE A 156 -27.46 28.26 4.79
C ILE A 156 -27.60 29.45 3.82
N SER A 157 -26.72 29.55 2.82
CA SER A 157 -26.81 30.57 1.78
C SER A 157 -28.07 30.42 0.92
N LEU A 158 -28.45 29.19 0.59
CA LEU A 158 -29.64 28.89 -0.21
C LEU A 158 -30.94 29.19 0.56
N LEU A 159 -31.01 28.83 1.84
CA LEU A 159 -32.17 29.13 2.71
C LEU A 159 -32.40 30.64 2.84
N SER A 160 -31.33 31.43 2.86
CA SER A 160 -31.41 32.90 2.85
C SER A 160 -31.99 33.47 1.54
N TYR A 161 -31.91 32.72 0.44
CA TYR A 161 -32.35 33.17 -0.89
C TYR A 161 -33.78 32.71 -1.24
N VAL A 162 -34.16 31.49 -0.86
CA VAL A 162 -35.43 30.86 -1.30
C VAL A 162 -36.64 31.21 -0.41
N GLY A 163 -36.40 31.82 0.76
CA GLY A 163 -37.45 32.22 1.69
C GLY A 163 -38.15 31.02 2.39
N PRO A 164 -38.83 31.25 3.52
CA PRO A 164 -39.21 30.17 4.44
C PRO A 164 -40.32 29.21 3.97
N GLN A 165 -41.01 29.51 2.85
CA GLN A 165 -42.35 28.95 2.59
C GLN A 165 -42.42 27.84 1.54
N SER A 166 -41.32 27.43 0.88
CA SER A 166 -41.40 26.46 -0.24
C SER A 166 -40.32 25.37 -0.29
N GLY A 167 -39.43 25.28 0.70
CA GLY A 167 -38.33 24.31 0.71
C GLY A 167 -38.50 23.13 1.67
N PRO A 168 -37.80 22.01 1.44
CA PRO A 168 -37.64 20.95 2.45
C PRO A 168 -37.09 21.54 3.75
N GLY A 169 -37.60 21.08 4.89
CA GLY A 169 -37.17 21.58 6.18
C GLY A 169 -35.70 21.24 6.45
N VAL A 170 -35.07 21.92 7.40
CA VAL A 170 -33.68 21.62 7.82
C VAL A 170 -33.52 20.14 8.21
N PHE A 171 -34.55 19.55 8.82
CA PHE A 171 -34.59 18.14 9.16
C PHE A 171 -34.56 17.21 7.93
N ASP A 172 -35.32 17.53 6.88
CA ASP A 172 -35.33 16.78 5.62
C ASP A 172 -33.96 16.84 4.94
N ILE A 173 -33.33 18.02 4.92
CA ILE A 173 -31.99 18.22 4.37
C ILE A 173 -30.95 17.38 5.12
N LEU A 174 -31.00 17.37 6.46
CA LEU A 174 -30.10 16.55 7.27
C LEU A 174 -30.27 15.06 6.99
N ILE A 175 -31.51 14.56 6.86
CA ILE A 175 -31.77 13.17 6.48
C ILE A 175 -31.17 12.86 5.10
N ILE A 176 -31.40 13.72 4.11
CA ILE A 176 -30.86 13.53 2.75
C ILE A 176 -29.33 13.46 2.80
N ILE A 177 -28.67 14.35 3.54
CA ILE A 177 -27.22 14.35 3.71
C ILE A 177 -26.73 13.05 4.36
N LEU A 178 -27.37 12.60 5.45
CA LEU A 178 -26.98 11.37 6.14
C LEU A 178 -27.15 10.13 5.26
N VAL A 179 -28.27 10.02 4.53
CA VAL A 179 -28.52 8.94 3.57
C VAL A 179 -27.47 8.95 2.46
N GLN A 180 -27.19 10.12 1.89
CA GLN A 180 -26.17 10.27 0.85
C GLN A 180 -24.77 9.86 1.35
N LEU A 181 -24.37 10.29 2.55
CA LEU A 181 -23.09 9.92 3.16
C LEU A 181 -22.99 8.42 3.39
N PHE A 182 -24.07 7.79 3.86
CA PHE A 182 -24.12 6.34 4.05
C PHE A 182 -23.91 5.59 2.72
N PHE A 183 -24.64 5.96 1.67
CA PHE A 183 -24.49 5.31 0.36
C PHE A 183 -23.11 5.53 -0.23
N ILE A 184 -22.57 6.76 -0.21
CA ILE A 184 -21.21 7.05 -0.69
C ILE A 184 -20.19 6.18 0.07
N PHE A 185 -20.32 6.09 1.39
CA PHE A 185 -19.41 5.34 2.22
C PHE A 185 -19.42 3.84 1.88
N VAL A 186 -20.62 3.23 1.78
CA VAL A 186 -20.79 1.81 1.43
C VAL A 186 -20.29 1.54 0.01
N LEU A 187 -20.68 2.36 -0.96
CA LEU A 187 -20.26 2.22 -2.35
C LEU A 187 -18.74 2.34 -2.50
N LEU A 188 -18.09 3.22 -1.74
CA LEU A 188 -16.63 3.34 -1.74
C LEU A 188 -15.95 2.04 -1.24
N GLN A 189 -16.48 1.40 -0.20
CA GLN A 189 -15.88 0.15 0.29
C GLN A 189 -16.02 -0.97 -0.75
N ILE A 190 -17.21 -1.09 -1.36
CA ILE A 190 -17.46 -2.05 -2.45
C ILE A 190 -16.54 -1.77 -3.64
N TYR A 191 -16.40 -0.49 -4.00
CA TYR A 191 -15.53 -0.05 -5.08
C TYR A 191 -14.06 -0.45 -4.85
N VAL A 192 -13.52 -0.19 -3.66
CA VAL A 192 -12.14 -0.58 -3.31
C VAL A 192 -11.95 -2.10 -3.37
N LEU A 193 -12.95 -2.89 -2.93
CA LEU A 193 -12.92 -4.36 -3.03
C LEU A 193 -12.87 -4.85 -4.48
N ILE A 194 -13.76 -4.33 -5.32
CA ILE A 194 -13.82 -4.69 -6.75
C ILE A 194 -12.51 -4.29 -7.43
N TRP A 195 -12.00 -3.09 -7.16
CA TRP A 195 -10.75 -2.62 -7.73
C TRP A 195 -9.57 -3.48 -7.27
N ALA A 196 -9.44 -3.77 -5.98
CA ALA A 196 -8.41 -4.67 -5.48
C ALA A 196 -8.48 -6.05 -6.17
N GLY A 197 -9.69 -6.57 -6.40
CA GLY A 197 -9.94 -7.83 -7.11
C GLY A 197 -9.43 -7.79 -8.55
N ILE A 198 -9.82 -6.77 -9.32
CA ILE A 198 -9.36 -6.57 -10.70
C ILE A 198 -7.84 -6.45 -10.74
N THR A 199 -7.25 -5.62 -9.87
CA THR A 199 -5.79 -5.46 -9.76
C THR A 199 -5.10 -6.81 -9.51
N HIS A 200 -5.63 -7.62 -8.58
CA HIS A 200 -5.05 -8.94 -8.27
C HIS A 200 -5.12 -9.90 -9.45
N VAL A 201 -6.27 -9.98 -10.12
CA VAL A 201 -6.47 -10.84 -11.31
C VAL A 201 -5.52 -10.43 -12.44
N LEU A 202 -5.37 -9.13 -12.71
CA LEU A 202 -4.44 -8.64 -13.74
C LEU A 202 -2.98 -8.97 -13.40
N LEU A 203 -2.59 -8.89 -12.13
CA LEU A 203 -1.25 -9.31 -11.71
C LEU A 203 -1.03 -10.81 -11.93
N LEU A 204 -2.03 -11.66 -11.63
CA LEU A 204 -1.98 -13.09 -11.92
C LEU A 204 -1.82 -13.35 -13.42
N MET A 205 -2.62 -12.69 -14.26
CA MET A 205 -2.58 -12.86 -15.72
C MET A 205 -1.26 -12.39 -16.36
N THR A 206 -0.60 -11.38 -15.79
CA THR A 206 0.61 -10.76 -16.37
C THR A 206 1.93 -11.36 -15.85
N GLY A 207 1.89 -12.44 -15.09
CA GLY A 207 3.09 -13.14 -14.61
C GLY A 207 3.11 -13.48 -13.12
N GLY A 208 1.94 -13.67 -12.50
CA GLY A 208 1.82 -14.12 -11.10
C GLY A 208 2.05 -13.06 -10.02
N CYS A 209 1.78 -13.46 -8.78
CA CYS A 209 1.91 -12.69 -7.55
C CYS A 209 2.71 -13.49 -6.52
N SER A 210 3.56 -12.84 -5.71
CA SER A 210 4.25 -13.53 -4.60
C SER A 210 3.32 -13.83 -3.41
N PHE A 211 2.21 -13.10 -3.27
CA PHE A 211 1.29 -13.21 -2.13
C PHE A 211 -0.18 -13.27 -2.55
N THR A 212 -1.04 -13.59 -1.59
CA THR A 212 -2.48 -13.77 -1.80
C THR A 212 -3.23 -12.44 -2.02
N PHE A 213 -4.51 -12.54 -2.39
CA PHE A 213 -5.41 -11.40 -2.52
C PHE A 213 -5.44 -10.50 -1.28
N SER A 214 -5.34 -11.07 -0.08
CA SER A 214 -5.28 -10.34 1.18
C SER A 214 -4.21 -9.24 1.17
N ARG A 215 -3.04 -9.54 0.60
CA ARG A 215 -1.91 -8.61 0.51
C ARG A 215 -2.17 -7.47 -0.48
N THR A 216 -2.82 -7.76 -1.61
CA THR A 216 -3.29 -6.73 -2.56
C THR A 216 -4.31 -5.82 -1.88
N LEU A 217 -5.27 -6.40 -1.15
CA LEU A 217 -6.30 -5.64 -0.46
C LEU A 217 -5.70 -4.73 0.61
N GLN A 218 -4.77 -5.21 1.44
CA GLN A 218 -4.04 -4.38 2.41
C GLN A 218 -3.37 -3.18 1.75
N ALA A 219 -2.67 -3.39 0.64
CA ALA A 219 -1.99 -2.31 -0.08
C ALA A 219 -2.97 -1.23 -0.56
N MET A 220 -4.12 -1.64 -1.12
CA MET A 220 -5.17 -0.72 -1.59
C MET A 220 -5.84 0.04 -0.43
N LEU A 221 -6.15 -0.66 0.66
CA LEU A 221 -6.80 -0.08 1.85
C LEU A 221 -5.88 0.95 2.54
N TYR A 222 -4.61 0.60 2.76
CA TYR A 222 -3.65 1.53 3.37
C TYR A 222 -3.27 2.69 2.44
N ALA A 223 -3.19 2.46 1.12
CA ALA A 223 -3.02 3.54 0.16
C ALA A 223 -4.14 4.59 0.30
N GLY A 224 -5.31 4.18 0.79
CA GLY A 224 -6.44 5.03 1.21
C GLY A 224 -6.08 6.24 2.05
N GLY A 225 -4.99 6.21 2.83
CA GLY A 225 -4.50 7.35 3.61
C GLY A 225 -4.30 8.63 2.79
N SER A 226 -3.91 8.48 1.53
CA SER A 226 -3.73 9.59 0.58
C SER A 226 -5.03 10.33 0.21
N LEU A 227 -6.20 9.74 0.44
CA LEU A 227 -7.49 10.39 0.19
C LEU A 227 -7.67 11.64 1.05
N ILE A 228 -6.88 11.82 2.11
CA ILE A 228 -6.85 13.05 2.92
C ILE A 228 -6.62 14.31 2.09
N VAL A 229 -5.91 14.20 0.95
CA VAL A 229 -5.67 15.32 0.02
C VAL A 229 -6.99 15.84 -0.56
N SER A 230 -8.04 15.01 -0.54
CA SER A 230 -9.37 15.39 -1.01
C SER A 230 -10.07 16.45 -0.18
N ILE A 231 -9.52 16.78 0.99
CA ILE A 231 -9.94 17.90 1.83
C ILE A 231 -9.79 19.25 1.12
N VAL A 232 -8.86 19.37 0.17
CA VAL A 232 -8.64 20.62 -0.56
C VAL A 232 -9.88 20.95 -1.39
N PRO A 233 -10.53 22.11 -1.20
CA PRO A 233 -11.71 22.47 -1.98
C PRO A 233 -11.42 22.51 -3.49
N CYS A 234 -12.42 22.15 -4.30
CA CYS A 234 -12.41 22.15 -5.78
C CYS A 234 -11.45 21.15 -6.45
N PHE A 235 -10.19 21.07 -6.01
CA PHE A 235 -9.15 20.24 -6.63
C PHE A 235 -8.81 18.98 -5.85
N GLY A 236 -9.21 18.91 -4.59
CA GLY A 236 -8.87 17.81 -3.70
C GLY A 236 -9.30 16.46 -4.26
N GLY A 237 -10.49 16.35 -4.84
CA GLY A 237 -10.98 15.08 -5.39
C GLY A 237 -10.03 14.50 -6.45
N ILE A 238 -9.56 15.33 -7.37
CA ILE A 238 -8.64 14.92 -8.45
C ILE A 238 -7.26 14.62 -7.87
N LEU A 239 -6.73 15.50 -7.02
CA LEU A 239 -5.41 15.34 -6.41
C LEU A 239 -5.34 14.12 -5.49
N GLY A 240 -6.36 13.91 -4.65
CA GLY A 240 -6.48 12.75 -3.77
C GLY A 240 -6.62 11.46 -4.55
N PHE A 241 -7.41 11.45 -5.63
CA PHE A 241 -7.51 10.28 -6.51
C PHE A 241 -6.16 9.96 -7.20
N ALA A 242 -5.49 10.96 -7.76
CA ALA A 242 -4.19 10.77 -8.39
C ALA A 242 -3.15 10.26 -7.38
N TRP A 243 -3.09 10.87 -6.20
CA TRP A 243 -2.15 10.48 -5.14
C TRP A 243 -2.44 9.07 -4.60
N TRP A 244 -3.71 8.70 -4.51
CA TRP A 244 -4.14 7.36 -4.13
C TRP A 244 -3.67 6.29 -5.11
N ASN A 245 -3.77 6.55 -6.41
CA ASN A 245 -3.21 5.66 -7.42
C ASN A 245 -1.68 5.55 -7.28
N VAL A 246 -0.96 6.65 -7.09
CA VAL A 246 0.51 6.64 -6.90
C VAL A 246 0.89 5.82 -5.67
N SER A 247 0.24 6.04 -4.52
CA SER A 247 0.47 5.26 -3.31
C SER A 247 0.14 3.79 -3.53
N ALA A 248 -1.00 3.47 -4.14
CA ALA A 248 -1.43 2.10 -4.42
C ALA A 248 -0.45 1.36 -5.33
N ILE A 249 0.03 1.97 -6.43
CA ILE A 249 1.02 1.38 -7.34
C ILE A 249 2.29 0.99 -6.59
N ASN A 250 2.83 1.92 -5.81
CA ASN A 250 4.06 1.70 -5.04
C ASN A 250 3.88 0.62 -3.96
N MET A 251 2.76 0.67 -3.23
CA MET A 251 2.44 -0.34 -2.21
C MET A 251 2.20 -1.71 -2.83
N ILE A 252 1.54 -1.80 -3.98
CA ILE A 252 1.33 -3.06 -4.70
C ILE A 252 2.64 -3.61 -5.26
N SER A 253 3.47 -2.78 -5.89
CA SER A 253 4.78 -3.19 -6.41
C SER A 253 5.64 -3.81 -5.30
N LYS A 254 5.74 -3.15 -4.15
CA LYS A 254 6.48 -3.69 -2.99
C LYS A 254 5.76 -4.86 -2.32
N GLY A 255 4.44 -4.76 -2.16
CA GLY A 255 3.62 -5.71 -1.41
C GLY A 255 3.44 -7.05 -2.11
N GLN A 256 3.38 -7.06 -3.45
CA GLN A 256 3.29 -8.26 -4.29
C GLN A 256 4.63 -8.67 -4.92
N GLN A 257 5.71 -7.92 -4.66
CA GLN A 257 7.03 -8.11 -5.23
C GLN A 257 7.03 -8.17 -6.77
N VAL A 258 6.27 -7.27 -7.39
CA VAL A 258 6.18 -7.14 -8.85
C VAL A 258 6.86 -5.85 -9.31
N SER A 259 7.33 -5.82 -10.55
CA SER A 259 7.90 -4.60 -11.16
C SER A 259 6.90 -3.44 -11.11
N GLY A 260 7.40 -2.21 -10.98
CA GLY A 260 6.57 -1.00 -10.96
C GLY A 260 5.66 -0.88 -12.19
N GLY A 261 6.17 -1.19 -13.40
CA GLY A 261 5.36 -1.14 -14.63
C GLY A 261 4.16 -2.09 -14.63
N ARG A 262 4.34 -3.33 -14.15
CA ARG A 262 3.24 -4.29 -13.98
C ARG A 262 2.22 -3.82 -12.94
N ALA A 263 2.68 -3.26 -11.82
CA ALA A 263 1.80 -2.68 -10.80
C ALA A 263 1.00 -1.49 -11.34
N SER A 264 1.66 -0.58 -12.06
CA SER A 264 1.01 0.57 -12.72
C SER A 264 -0.08 0.13 -13.69
N PHE A 265 0.22 -0.83 -14.56
CA PHE A 265 -0.77 -1.38 -15.49
C PHE A 265 -1.97 -1.97 -14.74
N ALA A 266 -1.73 -2.83 -13.75
CA ALA A 266 -2.81 -3.49 -13.01
C ALA A 266 -3.70 -2.50 -12.23
N VAL A 267 -3.11 -1.51 -11.56
CA VAL A 267 -3.86 -0.52 -10.77
C VAL A 267 -4.60 0.47 -11.68
N LEU A 268 -3.95 1.00 -12.71
CA LEU A 268 -4.54 2.03 -13.59
C LEU A 268 -5.50 1.48 -14.63
N PHE A 269 -5.53 0.16 -14.85
CA PHE A 269 -6.43 -0.45 -15.82
C PHE A 269 -7.90 -0.12 -15.52
N ALA A 270 -8.35 -0.34 -14.27
CA ALA A 270 -9.75 -0.12 -13.90
C ALA A 270 -10.23 1.34 -14.13
N PRO A 271 -9.53 2.40 -13.68
CA PRO A 271 -10.00 3.76 -13.88
C PRO A 271 -9.90 4.19 -15.33
N ILE A 272 -8.86 3.77 -16.06
CA ILE A 272 -8.74 4.07 -17.50
C ILE A 272 -9.89 3.41 -18.26
N PHE A 273 -10.16 2.13 -17.99
CA PHE A 273 -11.27 1.40 -18.60
C PHE A 273 -12.62 2.05 -18.29
N LEU A 274 -12.85 2.47 -17.03
CA LEU A 274 -14.07 3.15 -16.63
C LEU A 274 -14.24 4.50 -17.37
N ILE A 275 -13.18 5.29 -17.51
CA ILE A 275 -13.20 6.54 -18.29
C ILE A 275 -13.58 6.25 -19.75
N PHE A 276 -12.98 5.23 -20.38
CA PHE A 276 -13.34 4.85 -21.75
C PHE A 276 -14.78 4.38 -21.87
N CYS A 277 -15.28 3.58 -20.93
CA CYS A 277 -16.68 3.14 -20.92
C CYS A 277 -17.66 4.31 -20.78
N VAL A 278 -17.38 5.27 -19.88
CA VAL A 278 -18.24 6.44 -19.66
C VAL A 278 -18.22 7.36 -20.88
N CYS A 279 -17.03 7.73 -21.37
CA CYS A 279 -16.90 8.61 -22.54
C CYS A 279 -17.46 7.96 -23.81
N GLY A 280 -17.17 6.68 -24.03
CA GLY A 280 -17.68 5.92 -25.17
C GLY A 280 -19.20 5.73 -25.12
N GLY A 281 -19.74 5.40 -23.94
CA GLY A 281 -21.19 5.29 -23.74
C GLY A 281 -21.91 6.61 -23.95
N TYR A 282 -21.36 7.71 -23.43
CA TYR A 282 -21.91 9.06 -23.66
C TYR A 282 -21.87 9.46 -25.13
N GLY A 283 -20.75 9.19 -25.83
CA GLY A 283 -20.64 9.41 -27.27
C GLY A 283 -21.65 8.59 -28.07
N PHE A 284 -21.82 7.32 -27.74
CA PHE A 284 -22.82 6.45 -28.37
C PHE A 284 -24.25 6.96 -28.14
N LEU A 285 -24.57 7.46 -26.94
CA LEU A 285 -25.90 8.03 -26.66
C LEU A 285 -26.17 9.29 -27.47
N ILE A 286 -25.17 10.16 -27.68
CA ILE A 286 -25.35 11.38 -28.48
C ILE A 286 -25.44 11.06 -29.97
N TYR A 287 -24.49 10.30 -30.49
CA TYR A 287 -24.33 10.10 -31.94
C TYR A 287 -25.11 8.91 -32.47
N GLY A 288 -25.42 7.91 -31.63
CA GLY A 288 -26.26 6.77 -32.00
C GLY A 288 -27.76 7.07 -31.98
N ALA A 289 -28.15 8.23 -31.43
CA ALA A 289 -29.53 8.72 -31.46
C ALA A 289 -29.81 9.67 -32.64
N LEU A 290 -28.79 10.01 -33.45
CA LEU A 290 -28.88 10.80 -34.68
C LEU A 290 -28.88 9.88 -35.91
#